data_AF-A0A2S2NBS5-F1
#
_entry.id   AF-A0A2S2NBS5-F1
#
_cell.length_a   1.000
_cell.length_b   1.000
_cell.length_c   1.000
_cell.angle_alpha   90.00
_cell.angle_beta   90.00
_cell.angle_gamma   90.00
#
_symmetry.space_group_name_H-M   'P 1'
#
loop_
_entity.id
_entity.type
_entity.pdbx_description
1 polymer ?
#
loop_
_entity_poly.entity_id
_entity_poly.type
_entity_poly.pdbx_seq_one_letter_code
_entity_poly.pdbx_strand_id
1 'polypeptide(L)'
;GSHRGVQKLGAVYISMPSFSPELASKLESIFLVLLFNSIVKKQVGNTEIFKSLISEIKDLEENGIEVLINDESIKLYFCLALIVGDNLGLHGMMGFSESFVANYPCRFCRCSKTVCQKQLFQIDNELRNTENYEIDVNTENMAETGIVERSIWNTIHSFHVVNNYSVDLMHDILEGVCGYDIFSILR
;
A
#
# COMPACT_ATOMS: atom_id res chain seq x y z
N GLY A 1 -3.08 -26.67 -2.21
CA GLY A 1 -2.90 -27.57 -1.06
C GLY A 1 -3.75 -27.08 0.08
N SER A 2 -4.56 -27.96 0.69
CA SER A 2 -5.61 -27.67 1.67
C SER A 2 -5.18 -26.92 2.94
N HIS A 3 -3.87 -26.81 3.21
CA HIS A 3 -3.32 -26.09 4.37
C HIS A 3 -2.65 -24.74 4.04
N ARG A 4 -2.63 -24.31 2.77
CA ARG A 4 -1.92 -23.08 2.32
C ARG A 4 -2.48 -21.76 2.89
N GLY A 5 -3.58 -21.79 3.65
CA GLY A 5 -4.18 -20.61 4.30
C GLY A 5 -4.14 -20.61 5.83
N VAL A 6 -3.74 -21.70 6.49
CA VAL A 6 -3.89 -21.87 7.95
C VAL A 6 -2.81 -21.12 8.75
N GLN A 7 -1.66 -20.82 8.13
CA GLN A 7 -0.54 -20.10 8.75
C GLN A 7 -0.01 -18.98 7.85
N LYS A 8 -0.89 -18.27 7.14
CA LYS A 8 -0.45 -17.13 6.32
C LYS A 8 0.00 -15.99 7.23
N LEU A 9 1.25 -15.59 7.11
CA LEU A 9 1.80 -14.41 7.80
C LEU A 9 1.78 -13.21 6.86
N GLY A 10 1.52 -12.03 7.42
CA GLY A 10 1.81 -10.75 6.80
C GLY A 10 3.05 -10.15 7.46
N ALA A 11 3.98 -9.64 6.66
CA ALA A 11 5.17 -8.97 7.12
C ALA A 11 5.22 -7.57 6.49
N VAL A 12 5.57 -6.57 7.29
CA VAL A 12 5.78 -5.19 6.84
C VAL A 12 7.24 -4.84 7.06
N TYR A 13 7.86 -4.34 6.00
CA TYR A 13 9.25 -3.91 6.01
C TYR A 13 9.33 -2.41 5.75
N ILE A 14 10.33 -1.76 6.33
CA ILE A 14 10.69 -0.38 6.03
C ILE A 14 12.05 -0.38 5.36
N SER A 15 12.18 0.42 4.30
CA SER A 15 13.44 0.75 3.67
C SER A 15 13.53 2.26 3.47
N MET A 16 14.75 2.78 3.42
CA MET A 16 15.01 4.21 3.28
C MET A 16 15.39 4.52 1.83
N PRO A 17 14.53 5.19 1.03
CA PRO A 17 14.84 5.48 -0.37
C PRO A 17 15.97 6.51 -0.53
N SER A 18 16.32 7.24 0.54
CA SER A 18 17.45 8.17 0.58
C SER A 18 18.81 7.48 0.68
N PHE A 19 18.84 6.17 0.96
CA PHE A 19 20.10 5.42 1.01
C PHE A 19 20.68 5.27 -0.40
N SER A 20 22.02 5.27 -0.49
CA SER A 20 22.67 4.98 -1.75
C SER A 20 22.31 3.56 -2.22
N PRO A 21 22.33 3.26 -3.53
CA PRO A 21 21.94 1.94 -4.05
C PRO A 21 22.70 0.77 -3.39
N GLU A 22 23.97 0.99 -3.02
CA GLU A 22 24.82 0.00 -2.36
C GLU A 22 24.37 -0.30 -0.92
N LEU A 23 23.75 0.67 -0.24
CA LEU A 23 23.17 0.48 1.08
C LEU A 23 21.75 -0.07 0.98
N ALA A 24 20.91 0.48 0.10
CA ALA A 24 19.52 0.06 -0.09
C ALA A 24 19.40 -1.41 -0.55
N SER A 25 20.39 -1.93 -1.28
CA SER A 25 20.43 -3.34 -1.71
C SER A 25 20.87 -4.33 -0.63
N LYS A 26 21.34 -3.86 0.53
CA LYS A 26 21.73 -4.73 1.65
C LYS A 26 20.49 -5.17 2.43
N LEU A 27 20.44 -6.45 2.78
CA LEU A 27 19.39 -7.00 3.66
C LEU A 27 19.34 -6.29 5.02
N GLU A 28 20.49 -5.82 5.52
CA GLU A 28 20.61 -5.07 6.77
C GLU A 28 19.88 -3.71 6.75
N SER A 29 19.62 -3.17 5.55
CA SER A 29 18.89 -1.91 5.35
C SER A 29 17.38 -2.11 5.12
N ILE A 30 16.89 -3.35 5.28
CA ILE A 30 15.48 -3.71 5.17
C ILE A 30 15.00 -4.11 6.57
N PHE A 31 14.27 -3.22 7.22
CA PHE A 31 13.87 -3.39 8.61
C PHE A 31 12.50 -4.07 8.68
N LEU A 32 12.41 -5.26 9.27
CA LEU A 32 11.13 -5.87 9.61
C LEU A 32 10.52 -5.12 10.80
N VAL A 33 9.38 -4.46 10.60
CA VAL A 33 8.75 -3.61 11.63
C VAL A 33 7.44 -4.17 12.16
N LEU A 34 6.80 -5.06 11.42
CA LEU A 34 5.57 -5.71 11.85
C LEU A 34 5.45 -7.10 11.25
N LEU A 35 5.10 -8.08 12.09
CA LEU A 35 4.75 -9.43 11.68
C LEU A 35 3.42 -9.80 12.33
N PHE A 36 2.47 -10.26 11.53
CA PHE A 36 1.15 -10.64 12.02
C PHE A 36 0.61 -11.89 11.33
N ASN A 37 -0.29 -12.59 12.02
CA ASN A 37 -1.01 -13.71 11.42
C ASN A 37 -2.24 -13.20 10.66
N SER A 38 -2.45 -13.69 9.43
CA SER A 38 -3.58 -13.28 8.59
C SER A 38 -4.95 -13.65 9.19
N ILE A 39 -5.03 -14.69 10.02
CA ILE A 39 -6.24 -15.04 10.76
C ILE A 39 -6.53 -13.98 11.81
N VAL A 40 -5.52 -13.55 12.56
CA VAL A 40 -5.67 -12.48 13.55
C VAL A 40 -6.08 -11.18 12.87
N LYS A 41 -5.44 -10.81 11.75
CA LYS A 41 -5.85 -9.65 10.93
C LYS A 41 -7.33 -9.70 10.58
N LYS A 42 -7.86 -10.84 10.14
CA LYS A 42 -9.29 -10.99 9.81
C LYS A 42 -10.22 -10.85 11.02
N GLN A 43 -9.73 -11.13 12.23
CA GLN A 43 -10.53 -11.04 13.46
C GLN A 43 -10.55 -9.63 14.03
N VAL A 44 -9.41 -8.91 13.99
CA VAL A 44 -9.25 -7.60 14.64
C VAL A 44 -9.28 -6.42 13.68
N GLY A 45 -9.11 -6.66 12.37
CA GLY A 45 -9.13 -5.64 11.33
C GLY A 45 -7.80 -4.90 11.16
N ASN A 46 -7.73 -4.02 10.16
CA ASN A 46 -6.52 -3.24 9.85
C ASN A 46 -6.15 -2.25 10.95
N THR A 47 -7.15 -1.60 11.56
CA THR A 47 -6.94 -0.62 12.62
C THR A 47 -6.09 -1.19 13.75
N GLU A 48 -6.49 -2.33 14.32
CA GLU A 48 -5.75 -2.91 15.45
C GLU A 48 -4.39 -3.50 15.04
N ILE A 49 -4.26 -4.07 13.84
CA ILE A 49 -2.99 -4.62 13.36
C ILE A 49 -1.93 -3.53 13.15
N PHE A 50 -2.31 -2.41 12.55
CA PHE A 50 -1.36 -1.36 12.15
C PHE A 50 -1.23 -0.23 13.18
N LYS A 51 -2.06 -0.21 14.23
CA LYS A 51 -2.11 0.86 15.24
C LYS A 51 -0.74 1.23 15.80
N SER A 52 0.02 0.24 16.29
CA SER A 52 1.34 0.49 16.89
C SER A 52 2.32 1.04 15.88
N LEU A 53 2.39 0.43 14.68
CA LEU A 53 3.28 0.89 13.61
C LEU A 53 2.96 2.33 13.18
N ILE A 54 1.69 2.66 13.03
CA ILE A 54 1.25 4.01 12.65
C ILE A 54 1.58 5.02 13.76
N SER A 55 1.48 4.62 15.03
CA SER A 55 1.90 5.47 16.15
C SER A 55 3.39 5.79 16.10
N GLU A 56 4.24 4.78 15.84
CA GLU A 56 5.68 4.97 15.70
C GLU A 56 6.01 5.87 14.50
N ILE A 57 5.34 5.68 13.35
CA ILE A 57 5.55 6.54 12.17
C ILE A 57 5.21 8.00 12.48
N LYS A 58 4.10 8.25 13.18
CA LYS A 58 3.70 9.61 13.60
C LYS A 58 4.70 10.21 14.56
N ASP A 59 5.20 9.44 15.53
CA ASP A 59 6.23 9.90 16.45
C ASP A 59 7.52 10.27 15.71
N LEU A 60 7.94 9.47 14.73
CA LEU A 60 9.09 9.79 13.90
C LEU A 60 8.88 11.02 12.98
N GLU A 61 7.64 11.31 12.59
CA GLU A 61 7.25 12.49 11.81
C GLU A 61 7.21 13.76 12.66
N GLU A 62 6.65 13.69 13.86
CA GLU A 62 6.45 14.84 14.76
C GLU A 62 7.67 15.11 15.65
N ASN A 63 8.22 14.05 16.24
CA ASN A 63 9.27 14.11 17.25
C ASN A 63 10.64 13.74 16.71
N GLY A 64 10.75 12.94 15.65
CA GLY A 64 12.03 12.56 15.05
C GLY A 64 12.98 11.81 16.01
N ILE A 65 14.23 11.65 15.60
CA ILE A 65 15.30 11.00 16.39
C ILE A 65 16.47 11.97 16.54
N GLU A 66 16.93 12.16 17.78
CA GLU A 66 18.15 12.91 18.07
C GLU A 66 19.37 11.98 17.96
N VAL A 67 20.36 12.38 17.16
CA VAL A 67 21.61 11.65 16.97
C VAL A 67 22.81 12.57 17.21
N LEU A 68 23.83 12.05 17.89
CA LEU A 68 25.07 12.77 18.14
C LEU A 68 26.10 12.40 17.06
N ILE A 69 26.50 13.36 16.24
CA ILE A 69 27.49 13.18 15.18
C ILE A 69 28.60 14.22 15.36
N ASN A 70 29.84 13.77 15.57
CA ASN A 70 31.00 14.66 15.78
C ASN A 70 30.78 15.71 16.89
N ASP A 71 30.23 15.28 18.04
CA ASP A 71 29.86 16.13 19.18
C ASP A 71 28.77 17.18 18.89
N GLU A 72 28.14 17.13 17.72
CA GLU A 72 26.97 17.95 17.37
C GLU A 72 25.68 17.12 17.49
N SER A 73 24.69 17.67 18.20
CA SER A 73 23.37 17.05 18.27
C SER A 73 22.55 17.44 17.05
N ILE A 74 22.15 16.44 16.27
CA ILE A 74 21.35 16.61 15.05
C ILE A 74 20.03 15.88 15.26
N LYS A 75 18.93 16.58 14.98
CA LYS A 75 17.58 16.01 15.04
C LYS A 75 17.09 15.64 13.65
N LEU A 76 16.86 14.34 13.42
CA LEU A 76 16.40 13.77 12.16
C LEU A 76 14.89 13.51 12.21
N TYR A 77 14.16 13.95 11.19
CA TYR A 77 12.72 13.70 11.05
C TYR A 77 12.48 12.73 9.90
N PHE A 78 11.45 11.89 10.04
CA PHE A 78 11.12 10.86 9.05
C PHE A 78 9.70 11.04 8.56
N CYS A 79 9.45 10.71 7.31
CA CYS A 79 8.14 10.85 6.68
C CYS A 79 7.84 9.61 5.85
N LEU A 80 6.61 9.12 5.91
CA LEU A 80 6.17 7.98 5.10
C LEU A 80 5.98 8.41 3.65
N ALA A 81 6.94 8.09 2.80
CA ALA A 81 6.89 8.46 1.39
C ALA A 81 5.91 7.60 0.56
N LEU A 82 5.99 6.28 0.70
CA LEU A 82 5.24 5.34 -0.11
C LEU A 82 5.08 4.00 0.61
N ILE A 83 3.93 3.36 0.43
CA ILE A 83 3.69 1.97 0.81
C ILE A 83 3.70 1.15 -0.48
N VAL A 84 4.59 0.17 -0.56
CA VAL A 84 4.77 -0.69 -1.74
C VAL A 84 4.40 -2.13 -1.41
N GLY A 85 3.80 -2.83 -2.35
CA GLY A 85 3.46 -4.24 -2.24
C GLY A 85 2.69 -4.71 -3.45
N ASP A 86 2.38 -6.00 -3.47
CA ASP A 86 1.49 -6.58 -4.48
C ASP A 86 0.09 -5.96 -4.40
N ASN A 87 -0.67 -6.02 -5.50
CA ASN A 87 -2.00 -5.41 -5.55
C ASN A 87 -2.92 -5.94 -4.45
N LEU A 88 -2.83 -7.24 -4.12
CA LEU A 88 -3.69 -7.84 -3.09
C LEU A 88 -3.34 -7.33 -1.69
N GLY A 89 -2.06 -7.26 -1.35
CA GLY A 89 -1.58 -6.73 -0.07
C GLY A 89 -1.91 -5.26 0.10
N LEU A 90 -1.70 -4.43 -0.94
CA LEU A 90 -2.02 -3.01 -0.92
C LEU A 90 -3.52 -2.78 -0.73
N HIS A 91 -4.38 -3.46 -1.51
CA HIS A 91 -5.83 -3.36 -1.35
C HIS A 91 -6.26 -3.73 0.06
N GLY A 92 -5.76 -4.88 0.55
CA GLY A 92 -6.11 -5.40 1.86
C GLY A 92 -5.62 -4.56 3.03
N MET A 93 -4.52 -3.81 2.92
CA MET A 93 -4.04 -2.95 4.01
C MET A 93 -4.61 -1.53 3.97
N MET A 94 -5.01 -1.06 2.78
CA MET A 94 -5.55 0.28 2.55
C MET A 94 -7.08 0.33 2.56
N GLY A 95 -7.75 -0.78 2.83
CA GLY A 95 -9.21 -0.84 2.96
C GLY A 95 -9.95 -0.83 1.61
N PHE A 96 -9.32 -1.25 0.51
CA PHE A 96 -9.98 -1.44 -0.78
C PHE A 96 -10.41 -2.89 -0.98
N SER A 97 -11.33 -3.13 -1.92
CA SER A 97 -11.76 -4.48 -2.30
C SER A 97 -10.58 -5.33 -2.76
N GLU A 98 -10.34 -6.45 -2.08
CA GLU A 98 -9.35 -7.47 -2.48
C GLU A 98 -9.82 -8.31 -3.70
N SER A 99 -11.03 -8.06 -4.21
CA SER A 99 -11.58 -8.74 -5.38
C SER A 99 -11.35 -7.94 -6.66
N PHE A 100 -10.42 -8.40 -7.50
CA PHE A 100 -10.12 -7.80 -8.81
C PHE A 100 -11.21 -8.02 -9.87
N VAL A 101 -12.27 -8.77 -9.52
CA VAL A 101 -13.47 -8.92 -10.36
C VAL A 101 -14.63 -8.06 -9.88
N ALA A 102 -14.47 -7.28 -8.81
CA ALA A 102 -15.46 -6.35 -8.29
C ALA A 102 -15.86 -5.27 -9.31
N ASN A 103 -16.98 -4.60 -9.06
CA ASN A 103 -17.48 -3.53 -9.93
C ASN A 103 -16.51 -2.34 -9.99
N TYR A 104 -15.80 -2.04 -8.90
CA TYR A 104 -14.84 -0.94 -8.80
C TYR A 104 -13.51 -1.49 -8.25
N PRO A 105 -12.68 -2.13 -9.11
CA PRO A 105 -11.51 -2.89 -8.66
C PRO A 105 -10.25 -2.03 -8.52
N CYS A 106 -10.26 -0.74 -8.88
CA CYS A 106 -9.06 0.10 -8.92
C CYS A 106 -8.91 0.95 -7.65
N ARG A 107 -7.68 0.99 -7.09
CA ARG A 107 -7.33 1.90 -5.97
C ARG A 107 -7.04 3.34 -6.42
N PHE A 108 -6.82 3.57 -7.72
CA PHE A 108 -6.45 4.89 -8.25
C PHE A 108 -7.63 5.67 -8.83
N CYS A 109 -8.66 4.97 -9.33
CA CYS A 109 -9.82 5.60 -9.95
C CYS A 109 -11.13 4.94 -9.51
N ARG A 110 -12.23 5.62 -9.80
CA ARG A 110 -13.62 5.19 -9.59
C ARG A 110 -14.24 4.62 -10.86
N CYS A 111 -13.43 4.32 -11.88
CA CYS A 111 -13.95 3.65 -13.08
C CYS A 111 -14.49 2.27 -12.72
N SER A 112 -15.67 1.94 -13.27
CA SER A 112 -16.21 0.60 -13.14
C SER A 112 -15.37 -0.39 -13.95
N LYS A 113 -15.43 -1.66 -13.58
CA LYS A 113 -14.74 -2.76 -14.25
C LYS A 113 -15.05 -2.82 -15.76
N THR A 114 -16.29 -2.54 -16.14
CA THR A 114 -16.69 -2.53 -17.56
C THR A 114 -16.06 -1.38 -18.34
N VAL A 115 -15.82 -0.24 -17.69
CA VAL A 115 -15.07 0.89 -18.25
C VAL A 115 -13.58 0.54 -18.31
N CYS A 116 -12.99 0.05 -17.20
CA CYS A 116 -11.57 -0.34 -17.14
C CYS A 116 -11.17 -1.32 -18.26
N GLN A 117 -12.05 -2.27 -18.60
CA GLN A 117 -11.80 -3.26 -19.67
C GLN A 117 -11.68 -2.67 -21.09
N LYS A 118 -12.18 -1.46 -21.31
CA LYS A 118 -12.21 -0.80 -22.62
C LYS A 118 -11.37 0.49 -22.64
N GLN A 119 -10.95 0.94 -21.48
CA GLN A 119 -10.28 2.22 -21.30
C GLN A 119 -8.83 2.11 -21.80
N LEU A 120 -8.47 3.00 -22.74
CA LEU A 120 -7.11 3.09 -23.30
C LEU A 120 -6.29 4.22 -22.68
N PHE A 121 -6.97 5.21 -22.08
CA PHE A 121 -6.36 6.42 -21.53
C PHE A 121 -6.95 6.70 -20.15
N GLN A 122 -6.19 7.39 -19.31
CA GLN A 122 -6.68 7.88 -18.02
C GLN A 122 -7.91 8.79 -18.19
N ILE A 123 -8.87 8.70 -17.26
CA ILE A 123 -10.03 9.60 -17.18
C ILE A 123 -9.86 10.43 -15.92
N ASP A 124 -9.37 11.65 -16.05
CA ASP A 124 -8.95 12.48 -14.92
C ASP A 124 -10.07 12.75 -13.91
N ASN A 125 -11.31 12.93 -14.41
CA ASN A 125 -12.49 13.14 -13.56
C ASN A 125 -12.87 11.92 -12.70
N GLU A 126 -12.37 10.74 -13.07
CA GLU A 126 -12.62 9.49 -12.32
C GLU A 126 -11.49 9.15 -11.35
N LEU A 127 -10.40 9.93 -11.30
CA LEU A 127 -9.36 9.71 -10.32
C LEU A 127 -9.89 9.87 -8.90
N ARG A 128 -9.44 8.98 -8.01
CA ARG A 128 -9.71 9.14 -6.58
C ARG A 128 -8.92 10.32 -6.05
N ASN A 129 -9.58 11.10 -5.21
CA ASN A 129 -8.98 12.20 -4.46
C ASN A 129 -9.52 12.15 -3.03
N THR A 130 -9.00 13.00 -2.15
CA THR A 130 -9.40 12.99 -0.74
C THR A 130 -10.89 13.27 -0.54
N GLU A 131 -11.47 14.18 -1.33
CA GLU A 131 -12.90 14.54 -1.24
C GLU A 131 -13.80 13.38 -1.67
N ASN A 132 -13.59 12.81 -2.86
CA ASN A 132 -14.42 11.72 -3.34
C ASN A 132 -14.20 10.41 -2.57
N TYR A 133 -13.00 10.20 -2.01
CA TYR A 133 -12.72 9.08 -1.13
C TYR A 133 -13.58 9.15 0.14
N GLU A 134 -13.70 10.32 0.77
CA GLU A 134 -14.53 10.46 1.96
C GLU A 134 -16.02 10.26 1.66
N ILE A 135 -16.50 10.70 0.50
CA ILE A 135 -17.87 10.41 0.05
C ILE A 135 -18.07 8.90 -0.13
N ASP A 136 -17.14 8.24 -0.81
CA ASP A 136 -17.21 6.80 -1.08
C ASP A 136 -17.14 5.97 0.21
N VAL A 137 -16.25 6.34 1.15
CA VAL A 137 -16.15 5.70 2.47
C VAL A 137 -17.47 5.80 3.23
N ASN A 138 -18.09 6.99 3.25
CA ASN A 138 -19.34 7.22 3.98
C ASN A 138 -20.57 6.63 3.26
N THR A 139 -20.44 6.24 1.99
CA THR A 139 -21.50 5.50 1.28
C THR A 139 -21.65 4.07 1.83
N GLU A 140 -20.59 3.52 2.46
CA GLU A 140 -20.58 2.20 3.10
C GLU A 140 -21.04 1.04 2.19
N ASN A 141 -20.87 1.20 0.87
CA ASN A 141 -21.26 0.21 -0.12
C ASN A 141 -20.07 -0.15 -1.02
N MET A 142 -19.41 -1.26 -0.68
CA MET A 142 -18.26 -1.78 -1.45
C MET A 142 -18.62 -2.12 -2.91
N ALA A 143 -19.86 -2.53 -3.19
CA ALA A 143 -20.28 -2.88 -4.55
C ALA A 143 -20.41 -1.65 -5.48
N GLU A 144 -20.57 -0.45 -4.90
CA GLU A 144 -20.69 0.83 -5.62
C GLU A 144 -19.41 1.65 -5.59
N THR A 145 -18.54 1.43 -4.60
CA THR A 145 -17.36 2.28 -4.38
C THR A 145 -16.04 1.53 -4.48
N GLY A 146 -16.03 0.21 -4.30
CA GLY A 146 -14.80 -0.58 -4.19
C GLY A 146 -14.01 -0.38 -2.90
N ILE A 147 -14.54 0.40 -1.95
CA ILE A 147 -13.94 0.63 -0.63
C ILE A 147 -14.62 -0.30 0.38
N VAL A 148 -13.82 -0.98 1.19
CA VAL A 148 -14.27 -1.91 2.25
C VAL A 148 -14.34 -1.18 3.59
N GLU A 149 -13.35 -0.36 3.90
CA GLU A 149 -13.26 0.38 5.16
C GLU A 149 -12.39 1.64 5.01
N ARG A 150 -12.56 2.60 5.92
CA ARG A 150 -11.65 3.76 6.01
C ARG A 150 -10.26 3.29 6.39
N SER A 151 -9.26 3.72 5.62
CA SER A 151 -7.87 3.34 5.87
C SER A 151 -7.30 4.02 7.11
N ILE A 152 -6.80 3.25 8.07
CA ILE A 152 -6.10 3.76 9.25
C ILE A 152 -4.81 4.53 8.87
N TRP A 153 -4.23 4.23 7.71
CA TRP A 153 -3.04 4.91 7.19
C TRP A 153 -3.28 6.39 6.87
N ASN A 154 -4.51 6.78 6.54
CA ASN A 154 -4.87 8.19 6.30
C ASN A 154 -4.78 9.06 7.56
N THR A 155 -4.52 8.47 8.72
CA THR A 155 -4.33 9.23 9.95
C THR A 155 -2.91 9.80 10.08
N ILE A 156 -1.95 9.35 9.25
CA ILE A 156 -0.60 9.91 9.14
C ILE A 156 -0.68 11.22 8.36
N HIS A 157 -0.12 12.32 8.88
CA HIS A 157 -0.33 13.65 8.31
C HIS A 157 0.24 13.78 6.88
N SER A 158 1.44 13.24 6.68
CA SER A 158 2.13 13.25 5.39
C SER A 158 1.56 12.28 4.33
N PHE A 159 0.58 11.43 4.66
CA PHE A 159 0.18 10.32 3.80
C PHE A 159 -1.35 10.21 3.61
N HIS A 160 -1.75 9.86 2.38
CA HIS A 160 -3.13 9.45 2.09
C HIS A 160 -3.15 8.36 1.02
N VAL A 161 -4.00 7.34 1.19
CA VAL A 161 -4.05 6.16 0.29
C VAL A 161 -4.29 6.50 -1.18
N VAL A 162 -5.07 7.54 -1.47
CA VAL A 162 -5.34 7.99 -2.85
C VAL A 162 -4.14 8.64 -3.53
N ASN A 163 -3.12 9.02 -2.76
CA ASN A 163 -1.87 9.59 -3.26
C ASN A 163 -0.75 8.54 -3.33
N ASN A 164 -1.01 7.30 -2.91
CA ASN A 164 -0.03 6.22 -2.91
C ASN A 164 0.01 5.51 -4.29
N TYR A 165 0.64 6.16 -5.27
CA TYR A 165 0.83 5.63 -6.62
C TYR A 165 1.96 4.60 -6.73
N SER A 166 1.99 3.61 -5.82
CA SER A 166 2.91 2.48 -5.89
C SER A 166 2.34 1.40 -6.79
N VAL A 167 3.17 0.79 -7.64
CA VAL A 167 2.86 -0.45 -8.37
C VAL A 167 4.03 -1.41 -8.21
N ASP A 168 3.76 -2.71 -8.25
CA ASP A 168 4.80 -3.71 -8.07
C ASP A 168 5.35 -4.10 -9.44
N LEU A 169 6.47 -3.50 -9.83
CA LEU A 169 7.09 -3.78 -11.13
C LEU A 169 7.41 -5.27 -11.32
N MET A 170 7.81 -5.96 -10.25
CA MET A 170 8.15 -7.38 -10.33
C MET A 170 6.90 -8.20 -10.66
N HIS A 171 5.83 -8.03 -9.88
CA HIS A 171 4.60 -8.80 -10.08
C HIS A 171 3.81 -8.37 -11.33
N ASP A 172 3.70 -7.06 -11.59
CA ASP A 172 2.84 -6.53 -12.64
C ASP A 172 3.51 -6.63 -14.03
N ILE A 173 4.82 -6.35 -14.11
CA ILE A 173 5.56 -6.34 -15.39
C ILE A 173 6.39 -7.59 -15.57
N LEU A 174 7.34 -7.87 -14.67
CA LEU A 174 8.33 -8.93 -14.90
C LEU A 174 7.72 -10.34 -14.86
N GLU A 175 6.92 -10.63 -13.84
CA GLU A 175 6.17 -11.89 -13.71
C GLU A 175 4.83 -11.85 -14.48
N GLY A 176 4.29 -10.65 -14.68
CA GLY A 176 3.05 -10.41 -15.41
C GLY A 176 3.28 -10.24 -16.91
N VAL A 177 3.02 -9.03 -17.41
CA VAL A 177 2.92 -8.73 -18.85
C VAL A 177 4.14 -9.20 -19.66
N CYS A 178 5.37 -8.99 -19.15
CA CYS A 178 6.57 -9.44 -19.85
C CYS A 178 6.63 -10.96 -20.00
N GLY A 179 6.19 -11.71 -18.99
CA GLY A 179 6.19 -13.18 -19.05
C GLY A 179 5.23 -13.73 -20.12
N TYR A 180 4.09 -13.08 -20.33
CA TYR A 180 3.03 -13.60 -21.21
C TYR A 180 3.03 -12.97 -22.61
N ASP A 181 3.23 -11.65 -22.70
CA ASP A 181 2.95 -10.89 -23.93
C ASP A 181 4.21 -10.64 -24.78
N ILE A 182 5.39 -10.49 -24.17
CA ILE A 182 6.64 -10.33 -24.94
C ILE A 182 6.89 -11.55 -25.82
N PHE A 183 6.57 -12.76 -25.34
CA PHE A 183 6.70 -13.96 -26.16
C PHE A 183 5.78 -13.92 -27.40
N SER A 184 4.61 -13.31 -27.28
CA SER A 184 3.66 -13.16 -28.39
C SER A 184 4.08 -12.07 -29.39
N ILE A 185 4.84 -11.06 -28.94
CA ILE A 185 5.36 -9.96 -29.79
C ILE A 185 6.65 -10.35 -30.51
N LEU A 186 7.51 -11.14 -29.88
CA LEU A 186 8.81 -11.56 -30.44
C LEU A 186 8.71 -12.74 -31.44
N ARG A 187 7.49 -13.16 -31.80
CA ARG A 187 7.22 -14.29 -32.69
C ARG A 187 6.71 -13.82 -34.05
#